data_AF-A0A497KEA0-F1
#
_entry.id   AF-A0A497KEA0-F1
#
_cell.length_a   1.000
_cell.length_b   1.000
_cell.length_c   1.000
_cell.angle_alpha   90.00
_cell.angle_beta   90.00
_cell.angle_gamma   90.00
#
_symmetry.space_group_name_H-M   'P 1'
#
loop_
_entity.id
_entity.type
_entity.pdbx_description
1 polymer ?
#
loop_
_entity_poly.entity_id
_entity_poly.type
_entity_poly.pdbx_seq_one_letter_code
_entity_poly.pdbx_strand_id
1 'polypeptide(L)' 'MISIILPTYNEASNIGIIISRISKTLKNSKYEIIIVDDNSPDGTADIAQKLAKKYPVRVHVRKNERGLATA' A
#
# COMPACT_ATOMS: atom_id res chain seq x y z
N MET A 1 -9.74 -5.85 -14.72
CA MET A 1 -9.50 -5.13 -13.45
C MET A 1 -8.10 -5.47 -13.01
N ILE A 2 -7.31 -4.48 -12.57
CA ILE A 2 -5.90 -4.66 -12.20
C ILE A 2 -5.77 -4.57 -10.68
N SER A 3 -5.13 -5.54 -10.05
CA SER A 3 -4.81 -5.49 -8.63
C SER A 3 -3.29 -5.29 -8.49
N ILE A 4 -2.89 -4.24 -7.79
CA ILE A 4 -1.48 -3.92 -7.52
C ILE A 4 -1.20 -4.26 -6.06
N ILE A 5 -0.33 -5.24 -5.82
CA ILE A 5 0.07 -5.62 -4.48
C ILE A 5 1.39 -4.91 -4.16
N LEU A 6 1.43 -4.19 -3.04
CA LEU A 6 2.59 -3.47 -2.55
C LEU A 6 2.98 -4.01 -1.18
N PRO A 7 3.97 -4.91 -1.10
CA PRO A 7 4.59 -5.26 0.17
C PRO A 7 5.38 -4.04 0.68
N THR A 8 5.20 -3.67 1.95
CA THR A 8 5.88 -2.52 2.54
C THR A 8 6.52 -2.83 3.88
N TYR A 9 7.71 -2.26 4.10
CA TYR A 9 8.39 -2.19 5.38
C TYR A 9 9.27 -0.94 5.40
N ASN A 10 9.05 -0.02 6.33
CA ASN A 10 9.77 1.27 6.41
C ASN A 10 9.67 2.15 5.14
N GLU A 11 8.46 2.32 4.60
CA GLU A 11 8.19 3.06 3.35
C GLU A 11 7.35 4.33 3.56
N ALA A 12 7.31 4.90 4.78
CA ALA A 12 6.44 6.03 5.12
C ALA A 12 6.64 7.25 4.22
N SER A 13 7.88 7.54 3.82
CA SER A 13 8.22 8.65 2.93
C SER A 13 7.82 8.41 1.47
N ASN A 14 7.72 7.15 1.05
CA ASN A 14 7.54 6.77 -0.36
C ASN A 14 6.10 6.36 -0.69
N ILE A 15 5.38 5.74 0.25
CA ILE A 15 4.08 5.12 0.01
C ILE A 15 3.06 6.09 -0.59
N GLY A 16 3.07 7.35 -0.14
CA GLY A 16 2.20 8.40 -0.69
C GLY A 16 2.54 8.78 -2.14
N ILE A 17 3.83 8.84 -2.48
CA ILE A 17 4.31 9.15 -3.83
C ILE A 17 3.91 8.02 -4.79
N ILE A 18 4.11 6.76 -4.36
CA ILE A 18 3.81 5.56 -5.15
C ILE A 18 2.30 5.48 -5.44
N ILE A 19 1.44 5.59 -4.43
CA ILE A 19 -0.02 5.54 -4.59
C ILE A 19 -0.50 6.64 -5.54
N SER A 20 0.01 7.87 -5.38
CA SER A 20 -0.35 8.99 -6.24
C SER A 20 0.03 8.75 -7.71
N ARG A 21 1.23 8.21 -7.95
CA ARG A 21 1.71 7.87 -9.30
C ARG A 21 0.89 6.75 -9.94
N ILE A 22 0.64 5.65 -9.21
CA ILE A 22 -0.21 4.54 -9.70
C ILE A 22 -1.59 5.08 -10.08
N SER A 23 -2.20 5.87 -9.20
CA SER A 23 -3.54 6.42 -9.42
C SER A 23 -3.61 7.34 -10.63
N LYS A 24 -2.57 8.16 -10.84
CA LYS A 24 -2.47 9.03 -12.02
C LYS A 24 -2.34 8.22 -13.31
N THR A 25 -1.53 7.16 -13.29
CA THR A 25 -1.30 6.28 -14.45
C THR A 25 -2.55 5.48 -14.81
N LEU A 26 -3.26 4.97 -13.80
CA LEU A 26 -4.42 4.09 -13.98
C LEU A 26 -5.76 4.82 -13.94
N LYS A 27 -5.78 6.15 -14.07
CA LYS A 27 -7.01 6.98 -13.95
C LYS A 27 -8.19 6.54 -14.82
N ASN A 28 -7.92 5.90 -15.96
CA ASN A 28 -8.92 5.44 -16.93
C ASN A 28 -9.17 3.92 -16.89
N SER A 29 -8.59 3.23 -15.90
CA SER A 29 -8.67 1.79 -15.73
C SER A 29 -9.36 1.45 -14.41
N LYS A 30 -10.03 0.30 -14.35
CA LYS A 30 -10.53 -0.24 -13.07
C LYS A 30 -9.40 -0.95 -12.34
N TYR A 31 -8.96 -0.41 -11.19
CA TYR A 31 -7.86 -0.97 -10.39
C TYR A 31 -8.14 -0.93 -8.88
N GLU A 32 -7.35 -1.71 -8.13
CA GLU A 32 -7.21 -1.61 -6.67
C GLU A 32 -5.72 -1.68 -6.29
N ILE A 33 -5.36 -1.09 -5.15
CA ILE A 33 -4.03 -1.17 -4.55
C ILE A 33 -4.18 -1.91 -3.23
N ILE A 34 -3.45 -3.00 -3.05
CA ILE A 34 -3.43 -3.79 -1.81
C ILE A 34 -2.05 -3.61 -1.19
N ILE A 35 -2.00 -2.92 -0.05
CA ILE A 35 -0.78 -2.71 0.71
C ILE A 35 -0.69 -3.80 1.77
N VAL A 36 0.41 -4.54 1.75
CA VAL A 36 0.72 -5.57 2.74
C VAL A 36 1.93 -5.09 3.54
N ASP A 37 1.68 -4.54 4.72
CA ASP A 37 2.70 -3.95 5.57
C ASP A 37 3.19 -4.95 6.63
N ASP A 38 4.49 -5.20 6.69
CA ASP A 38 5.12 -6.12 7.66
C ASP A 38 5.36 -5.42 9.02
N ASN A 39 4.32 -4.76 9.55
CA ASN A 39 4.30 -4.03 10.82
C ASN A 39 5.42 -2.98 10.92
N SER A 40 5.43 -2.05 9.96
CA SER A 40 6.42 -0.98 9.90
C SER A 40 6.37 -0.08 11.14
N PRO A 41 7.50 0.18 11.82
CA PRO A 41 7.56 1.09 12.96
C PRO A 41 7.49 2.58 12.59
N ASP A 42 7.65 2.92 11.31
CA ASP A 42 7.77 4.29 10.82
C ASP A 42 6.42 4.97 10.47
N GLY A 43 5.30 4.27 10.71
CA GLY A 43 3.96 4.78 10.39
C GLY A 43 3.54 4.57 8.93
N THR A 44 4.23 3.73 8.16
CA THR A 44 3.84 3.36 6.78
C THR A 44 2.36 2.97 6.68
N ALA A 45 1.90 2.07 7.55
CA ALA A 45 0.51 1.61 7.58
C ALA A 45 -0.48 2.74 7.89
N ASP A 46 -0.13 3.71 8.74
CA ASP A 46 -1.00 4.83 9.10
C ASP A 46 -1.18 5.79 7.92
N ILE A 47 -0.10 6.05 7.18
CA ILE A 47 -0.13 6.88 5.98
C ILE A 47 -0.97 6.18 4.90
N ALA A 48 -0.76 4.87 4.69
CA ALA A 48 -1.54 4.06 3.76
C ALA A 48 -3.05 4.08 4.09
N GLN A 49 -3.42 3.93 5.36
CA GLN A 49 -4.82 3.99 5.82
C GLN A 49 -5.45 5.36 5.60
N LYS A 50 -4.70 6.46 5.82
CA LYS A 50 -5.19 7.81 5.51
C LYS A 50 -5.47 7.97 4.02
N LEU A 51 -4.61 7.42 3.16
CA LEU A 51 -4.76 7.49 1.71
C LEU A 51 -5.90 6.63 1.16
N ALA A 52 -6.29 5.56 1.86
CA ALA A 52 -7.45 4.74 1.50
C ALA A 52 -8.78 5.50 1.51
N LYS A 53 -8.85 6.67 2.18
CA LYS A 53 -10.02 7.56 2.10
C LYS A 53 -10.16 8.27 0.76
N LYS A 54 -9.09 8.33 -0.05
CA LYS A 54 -9.03 9.10 -1.30
C LYS A 54 -8.77 8.22 -2.53
N TYR A 55 -8.10 7.10 -2.36
CA TYR A 55 -7.68 6.19 -3.43
C TYR A 55 -8.26 4.79 -3.20
N PRO A 56 -8.40 3.94 -4.24
CA PRO A 56 -8.89 2.57 -4.10
C PRO A 56 -7.80 1.67 -3.47
N VAL A 57 -7.46 1.95 -2.22
CA VAL A 57 -6.41 1.28 -1.44
C VAL A 57 -7.04 0.43 -0.34
N ARG A 58 -6.51 -0.79 -0.17
CA ARG A 58 -6.76 -1.67 0.98
C ARG A 58 -5.44 -1.89 1.70
N VAL A 59 -5.46 -1.90 3.03
CA VAL A 59 -4.26 -2.05 3.85
C VAL A 59 -4.40 -3.30 4.72
N HIS A 60 -3.38 -4.15 4.70
CA HIS A 60 -3.25 -5.34 5.53
C HIS A 60 -1.93 -5.24 6.29
N VAL A 61 -1.98 -5.31 7.61
CA VAL A 61 -0.78 -5.22 8.47
C VAL A 61 -0.51 -6.59 9.09
N ARG A 62 0.66 -7.15 8.78
CA ARG A 62 1.10 -8.47 9.26
C ARG A 62 1.92 -8.28 10.52
N LYS A 63 1.34 -8.68 11.66
CA LYS A 63 1.97 -8.48 12.98
C LYS A 63 2.93 -9.61 13.41
N ASN A 64 2.86 -10.79 12.76
CA ASN A 64 3.54 -12.00 13.24
C ASN A 64 4.30 -12.81 12.16
N GLU A 65 4.38 -12.34 10.93
CA GLU A 65 5.03 -13.07 9.84
C GLU A 65 6.12 -12.19 9.22
N ARG A 66 7.38 -12.55 9.43
CA ARG A 66 8.53 -11.82 8.89
C ARG A 66 8.95 -12.46 7.57
N GLY A 67 8.89 -11.70 6.47
CA GLY A 67 9.56 -12.07 5.22
C GLY A 67 8.72 -11.89 3.96
N LEU A 68 9.38 -11.38 2.91
CA LEU A 68 8.82 -11.08 1.57
C LEU A 68 8.11 -12.26 0.88
N ALA A 69 8.43 -13.50 1.24
CA ALA A 69 7.93 -14.70 0.57
C ALA A 69 6.62 -15.26 1.18
N THR A 70 5.95 -14.52 2.07
CA THR A 70 4.77 -15.01 2.80
C THR A 70 3.52 -14.12 2.65
N ALA A 71 3.55 -13.15 1.73
CA ALA A 71 2.44 -12.24 1.42
C ALA A 71 1.68 -12.65 0.15
#